data_AF-A0A8S2S164-F1
#
_entry.id   AF-A0A8S2S164-F1
#
_cell.length_a   1.000
_cell.length_b   1.000
_cell.length_c   1.000
_cell.angle_alpha   90.00
_cell.angle_beta   90.00
_cell.angle_gamma   90.00
#
_symmetry.space_group_name_H-M   'P 1'
#
loop_
_entity.id
_entity.type
_entity.pdbx_description
1 polymer ?
#
loop_
_entity_poly.entity_id
_entity_poly.type
_entity_poly.pdbx_seq_one_letter_code
_entity_poly.pdbx_strand_id
1 'polypeptide(L)'
;MSNIISSKPSRLELLPNEILFEIFKYVKPIDLHRFVGCNQRFNNIISDVKLSVDIQYPEEEEEDEEDFNYLKRFHPNQFIRLELRCRWGAFNLHLFTELRSLKIDCNYLSENQFNQVLTANLPDLQRFSIDNVPNYYGKELLITILDSERFPSL
;
A
#
# COMPACT_ATOMS: atom_id res chain seq x y z
N MET A 1 -5.54 10.29 44.66
CA MET A 1 -6.80 9.68 44.22
C MET A 1 -6.78 9.61 42.71
N SER A 2 -6.46 8.44 42.15
CA SER A 2 -6.48 8.19 40.70
C SER A 2 -7.91 7.89 40.27
N ASN A 3 -8.48 8.76 39.43
CA ASN A 3 -9.75 8.48 38.76
C ASN A 3 -9.55 7.26 37.85
N ILE A 4 -10.00 6.10 38.30
CA ILE A 4 -10.16 4.93 37.43
C ILE A 4 -11.35 5.25 36.53
N ILE A 5 -11.06 5.80 35.35
CA ILE A 5 -12.06 5.88 34.28
C ILE A 5 -12.33 4.43 33.88
N SER A 6 -13.42 3.86 34.39
CA SER A 6 -13.98 2.62 33.87
C SER A 6 -14.45 2.90 32.44
N SER A 7 -13.56 2.78 31.45
CA SER A 7 -13.94 2.84 30.05
C SER A 7 -14.77 1.59 29.75
N LYS A 8 -16.09 1.77 29.67
CA LYS A 8 -16.96 0.72 29.13
C LYS A 8 -16.46 0.39 27.72
N PRO A 9 -16.34 -0.90 27.38
CA PRO A 9 -15.90 -1.28 26.06
C PRO A 9 -16.83 -0.69 25.01
N SER A 10 -16.27 -0.24 23.89
CA SER A 10 -17.08 0.26 22.78
C SER A 10 -17.97 -0.86 22.23
N ARG A 11 -19.08 -0.51 21.55
CA ARG A 11 -19.92 -1.52 20.90
C ARG A 11 -19.13 -2.37 19.89
N LEU A 12 -18.12 -1.78 19.27
CA LEU A 12 -17.23 -2.47 18.34
C LEU A 12 -16.38 -3.53 19.08
N GLU A 13 -15.90 -3.22 20.29
CA GLU A 13 -15.14 -4.16 21.12
C GLU A 13 -15.97 -5.34 21.64
N LEU A 14 -17.30 -5.29 21.55
CA LEU A 14 -18.19 -6.39 21.91
C LEU A 14 -18.44 -7.37 20.76
N LEU A 15 -18.10 -7.00 19.52
CA LEU A 15 -18.29 -7.88 18.36
C LEU A 15 -17.29 -9.05 18.39
N PRO A 16 -17.62 -10.23 17.85
CA PRO A 16 -16.68 -11.33 17.66
C PRO A 16 -15.50 -10.98 16.73
N ASN A 17 -14.38 -11.71 16.85
CA ASN A 17 -13.18 -11.46 16.05
C ASN A 17 -13.46 -11.60 14.55
N GLU A 18 -14.26 -12.60 14.18
CA GLU A 18 -14.61 -12.94 12.81
C GLU A 18 -15.40 -11.80 12.18
N ILE A 19 -16.33 -11.21 12.93
CA ILE A 19 -17.14 -10.08 12.46
C ILE A 19 -16.26 -8.83 12.30
N LEU A 20 -15.36 -8.56 13.26
CA LEU A 20 -14.43 -7.44 13.16
C LEU A 20 -13.47 -7.59 11.98
N PHE A 21 -12.96 -8.79 11.75
CA PHE A 21 -12.11 -9.09 10.61
C PHE A 21 -12.82 -8.84 9.29
N GLU A 22 -14.06 -9.34 9.16
CA GLU A 22 -14.88 -9.08 7.97
C GLU A 22 -15.15 -7.59 7.79
N ILE A 23 -15.50 -6.84 8.85
CA ILE A 23 -15.68 -5.39 8.76
C ILE A 23 -14.40 -4.70 8.28
N PHE A 24 -13.26 -4.98 8.91
CA PHE A 24 -11.99 -4.31 8.61
C PHE A 24 -11.50 -4.56 7.18
N LYS A 25 -11.86 -5.68 6.54
CA LYS A 25 -11.59 -5.91 5.11
C LYS A 25 -12.25 -4.87 4.19
N TYR A 26 -13.39 -4.31 4.58
CA TYR A 26 -14.12 -3.31 3.79
C TYR A 26 -13.77 -1.87 4.17
N VAL A 27 -13.02 -1.65 5.25
CA VAL A 27 -12.59 -0.32 5.66
C VAL A 27 -11.39 0.10 4.81
N LYS A 28 -11.42 1.33 4.28
CA LYS A 28 -10.28 1.86 3.52
C LYS A 28 -9.04 1.95 4.43
N PRO A 29 -7.83 1.68 3.93
CA PRO A 29 -6.60 1.75 4.73
C PRO A 29 -6.42 3.09 5.49
N ILE A 30 -6.79 4.21 4.87
CA ILE A 30 -6.77 5.55 5.49
C ILE A 30 -7.74 5.70 6.67
N ASP A 31 -8.80 4.92 6.75
CA ASP A 31 -9.69 4.91 7.92
C ASP A 31 -9.26 3.80 8.90
N LEU A 32 -8.78 2.67 8.37
CA LEU A 32 -8.38 1.51 9.15
C LEU A 32 -7.21 1.82 10.07
N HIS A 33 -6.27 2.67 9.65
CA HIS A 33 -5.11 3.03 10.47
C HIS A 33 -5.50 3.71 11.79
N ARG A 34 -6.68 4.34 11.85
CA ARG A 34 -7.19 5.00 13.07
C ARG A 34 -7.51 4.01 14.19
N PHE A 35 -7.71 2.74 13.84
CA PHE A 35 -7.92 1.65 14.80
C PHE A 35 -6.61 0.99 15.27
N VAL A 36 -5.50 1.26 14.57
CA VAL A 36 -4.17 0.77 14.96
C VAL A 36 -3.72 1.52 16.21
N GLY A 37 -3.34 0.77 17.24
CA GLY A 37 -2.95 1.31 18.54
C GLY A 37 -4.12 1.54 19.51
N CYS A 38 -5.37 1.35 19.10
CA CYS A 38 -6.52 1.50 20.00
C CYS A 38 -6.52 0.44 21.11
N ASN A 39 -6.35 -0.83 20.75
CA ASN A 39 -6.19 -1.93 21.70
C ASN A 39 -5.47 -3.11 21.03
N GLN A 40 -4.92 -4.02 21.82
CA GLN A 40 -4.15 -5.16 21.32
C GLN A 40 -4.97 -6.08 20.42
N ARG A 41 -6.27 -6.24 20.73
CA ARG A 41 -7.16 -7.11 19.96
C ARG A 41 -7.36 -6.59 18.54
N PHE A 42 -7.60 -5.29 18.38
CA PHE A 42 -7.74 -4.66 17.08
C PHE A 42 -6.44 -4.73 16.31
N ASN A 43 -5.29 -4.50 16.95
CA ASN A 43 -3.99 -4.64 16.29
C ASN A 43 -3.79 -6.03 15.69
N ASN A 44 -4.10 -7.08 16.46
CA ASN A 44 -3.98 -8.46 16.00
C ASN A 44 -4.92 -8.77 14.82
N ILE A 45 -6.17 -8.28 14.87
CA ILE A 45 -7.12 -8.51 13.77
C ILE A 45 -6.67 -7.73 12.52
N ILE A 46 -6.26 -6.48 12.69
CA ILE A 46 -5.84 -5.60 11.60
C ILE A 46 -4.57 -6.15 10.94
N SER A 47 -3.63 -6.73 11.68
CA SER A 47 -2.40 -7.32 11.10
C SER A 47 -2.67 -8.45 10.11
N ASP A 48 -3.82 -9.12 10.23
CA ASP A 48 -4.23 -10.21 9.34
C ASP A 48 -5.00 -9.70 8.10
N VAL A 49 -5.43 -8.43 8.09
CA VAL A 49 -6.15 -7.84 6.96
C VAL A 49 -5.19 -7.58 5.81
N LYS A 50 -5.55 -8.09 4.61
CA LYS A 50 -4.86 -7.78 3.36
C LYS A 50 -5.37 -6.47 2.79
N LEU A 51 -4.45 -5.59 2.42
CA LEU A 51 -4.71 -4.21 2.04
C LEU A 51 -4.60 -4.03 0.53
N SER A 52 -5.60 -3.36 -0.02
CA SER A 52 -5.55 -2.78 -1.36
C SER A 52 -5.58 -1.27 -1.22
N VAL A 53 -4.55 -0.61 -1.73
CA VAL A 53 -4.36 0.82 -1.61
C VAL A 53 -4.39 1.45 -2.98
N ASP A 54 -5.12 2.55 -3.08
CA ASP A 54 -5.20 3.41 -4.25
C ASP A 54 -4.97 4.85 -3.76
N ILE A 55 -3.89 5.46 -4.22
CA ILE A 55 -3.49 6.81 -3.84
C ILE A 55 -3.37 7.63 -5.11
N GLN A 56 -4.18 8.69 -5.16
CA GLN A 56 -4.30 9.59 -6.27
C GLN A 56 -4.33 11.01 -5.70
N TYR A 57 -3.36 11.84 -6.07
CA TYR A 57 -3.41 13.27 -5.79
C TYR A 57 -3.62 14.00 -7.10
N PRO A 58 -4.59 14.93 -7.18
CA PRO A 58 -4.69 15.83 -8.32
C PRO A 58 -3.44 16.72 -8.38
N GLU A 59 -3.05 17.09 -9.60
CA GLU A 59 -1.80 17.77 -9.97
C GLU A 59 -1.52 19.12 -9.24
N GLU A 60 -2.47 19.62 -8.44
CA GLU A 60 -2.46 20.97 -7.85
C GLU A 60 -2.47 21.01 -6.31
N GLU A 61 -2.62 19.88 -5.61
CA GLU A 61 -2.64 19.88 -4.15
C GLU A 61 -1.23 19.63 -3.59
N GLU A 62 -0.79 20.51 -2.69
CA GLU A 62 0.45 20.31 -1.92
C GLU A 62 0.33 18.96 -1.18
N GLU A 63 1.31 18.07 -1.42
CA GLU A 63 1.38 16.78 -0.75
C GLU A 63 1.47 16.98 0.76
N ASP A 64 0.37 16.75 1.48
CA ASP A 64 0.45 16.53 2.92
C ASP A 64 1.15 15.18 3.14
N GLU A 65 2.40 15.22 3.59
CA GLU A 65 3.19 14.03 3.96
C GLU A 65 2.42 13.09 4.92
N GLU A 66 1.44 13.61 5.67
CA GLU A 66 0.54 12.84 6.53
C GLU A 66 -0.23 11.75 5.81
N ASP A 67 -0.63 11.97 4.55
CA ASP A 67 -1.46 11.00 3.86
C ASP A 67 -0.69 9.76 3.41
N PHE A 68 0.63 9.84 3.23
CA PHE A 68 1.44 8.63 3.02
C PHE A 68 1.86 7.99 4.34
N ASN A 69 1.94 8.78 5.41
CA ASN A 69 2.45 8.32 6.70
C ASN A 69 1.57 7.24 7.35
N TYR A 70 0.27 7.20 7.05
CA TYR A 70 -0.58 6.14 7.59
C TYR A 70 -0.17 4.75 7.09
N LEU A 71 0.41 4.62 5.89
CA LEU A 71 0.87 3.33 5.37
C LEU A 71 1.98 2.72 6.23
N LYS A 72 2.80 3.57 6.87
CA LYS A 72 3.87 3.15 7.79
C LYS A 72 3.34 2.46 9.05
N ARG A 73 2.02 2.55 9.33
CA ARG A 73 1.35 1.86 10.44
C ARG A 73 1.04 0.40 10.13
N PHE A 74 1.13 -0.01 8.87
CA PHE A 74 0.86 -1.38 8.45
C PHE A 74 2.15 -2.11 8.09
N HIS A 75 2.14 -3.43 8.26
CA HIS A 75 3.27 -4.25 7.86
C HIS A 75 3.32 -4.39 6.32
N PRO A 76 4.50 -4.30 5.67
CA PRO A 76 4.61 -4.38 4.20
C PRO A 76 3.97 -5.63 3.56
N ASN A 77 3.96 -6.77 4.25
CA ASN A 77 3.34 -8.01 3.76
C ASN A 77 1.79 -8.03 3.82
N GLN A 78 1.17 -6.96 4.32
CA GLN A 78 -0.28 -6.80 4.26
C GLN A 78 -0.75 -6.29 2.89
N PHE A 79 0.09 -5.57 2.16
CA PHE A 79 -0.31 -4.95 0.89
C PHE A 79 -0.26 -5.97 -0.25
N ILE A 80 -1.42 -6.24 -0.84
CA ILE A 80 -1.59 -7.16 -1.98
C ILE A 80 -1.75 -6.42 -3.31
N ARG A 81 -2.25 -5.17 -3.26
CA ARG A 81 -2.41 -4.28 -4.41
C ARG A 81 -2.02 -2.86 -4.02
N LEU A 82 -1.22 -2.22 -4.87
CA LEU A 82 -0.88 -0.80 -4.80
C LEU A 82 -1.19 -0.15 -6.14
N GLU A 83 -1.89 0.98 -6.11
CA GLU A 83 -2.06 1.89 -7.23
C GLU A 83 -1.59 3.28 -6.79
N LEU A 84 -0.56 3.78 -7.47
CA LEU A 84 0.17 4.99 -7.10
C LEU A 84 0.14 5.98 -8.27
N ARG A 85 -0.67 7.03 -8.15
CA ARG A 85 -0.82 8.11 -9.14
C ARG A 85 -0.46 9.47 -8.52
N CYS A 86 0.69 9.52 -7.89
CA CYS A 86 1.22 10.69 -7.20
C CYS A 86 2.68 10.45 -6.79
N ARG A 87 3.36 11.41 -6.18
CA ARG A 87 4.68 11.14 -5.60
C ARG A 87 4.47 10.43 -4.26
N TRP A 88 5.27 9.42 -4.01
CA TRP A 88 5.10 8.52 -2.87
C TRP A 88 6.35 8.44 -1.97
N GLY A 89 7.22 9.45 -2.06
CA GLY A 89 8.45 9.56 -1.26
C GLY A 89 9.40 8.35 -1.41
N ALA A 90 10.28 8.15 -0.43
CA ALA A 90 11.26 7.04 -0.41
C ALA A 90 10.64 5.68 -0.04
N PHE A 91 9.53 5.30 -0.66
CA PHE A 91 8.99 3.96 -0.54
C PHE A 91 9.95 2.98 -1.23
N ASN A 92 10.10 1.78 -0.66
CA ASN A 92 10.91 0.74 -1.27
C ASN A 92 9.97 -0.41 -1.65
N LEU A 93 9.70 -0.56 -2.95
CA LEU A 93 8.78 -1.57 -3.46
C LEU A 93 9.23 -3.01 -3.15
N HIS A 94 10.52 -3.23 -2.91
CA HIS A 94 11.08 -4.52 -2.56
C HIS A 94 10.63 -5.03 -1.18
N LEU A 95 10.12 -4.16 -0.30
CA LEU A 95 9.63 -4.55 1.02
C LEU A 95 8.26 -5.24 0.96
N PHE A 96 7.49 -5.04 -0.11
CA PHE A 96 6.13 -5.54 -0.24
C PHE A 96 6.11 -6.94 -0.86
N THR A 97 6.64 -7.91 -0.13
CA THR A 97 6.86 -9.29 -0.63
C THR A 97 5.56 -10.02 -1.04
N GLU A 98 4.42 -9.62 -0.45
CA GLU A 98 3.09 -10.17 -0.77
C GLU A 98 2.34 -9.38 -1.85
N LEU A 99 2.96 -8.35 -2.44
CA LEU A 99 2.35 -7.56 -3.49
C LEU A 99 2.17 -8.42 -4.75
N ARG A 100 0.94 -8.45 -5.28
CA ARG A 100 0.59 -9.18 -6.50
C ARG A 100 0.14 -8.27 -7.62
N SER A 101 -0.29 -7.04 -7.30
CA SER A 101 -0.74 -6.06 -8.29
C SER A 101 -0.12 -4.70 -8.02
N LEU A 102 0.55 -4.15 -9.01
CA LEU A 102 1.16 -2.83 -8.93
C LEU A 102 0.76 -2.00 -10.16
N LYS A 103 0.22 -0.82 -9.91
CA LYS A 103 -0.03 0.19 -10.94
C LYS A 103 0.65 1.49 -10.56
N ILE A 104 1.44 2.05 -11.46
CA ILE A 104 2.22 3.28 -11.22
C ILE A 104 2.04 4.25 -12.39
N ASP A 105 1.94 5.54 -12.09
CA ASP A 105 2.05 6.61 -13.07
C ASP A 105 3.46 7.20 -13.07
N CYS A 106 4.15 7.13 -14.22
CA CYS A 106 5.53 7.62 -14.35
C CYS A 106 5.68 9.13 -14.22
N ASN A 107 4.62 9.93 -14.41
CA ASN A 107 4.70 11.39 -14.27
C ASN A 107 5.16 11.83 -12.88
N TYR A 108 4.99 10.96 -11.87
CA TYR A 108 5.28 11.26 -10.47
C TYR A 108 6.49 10.50 -9.91
N LEU A 109 7.22 9.77 -10.74
CA LEU A 109 8.41 9.03 -10.31
C LEU A 109 9.66 9.89 -10.38
N SER A 110 10.45 9.88 -9.31
CA SER A 110 11.86 10.25 -9.37
C SER A 110 12.65 9.17 -10.14
N GLU A 111 13.81 9.54 -10.67
CA GLU A 111 14.71 8.62 -11.37
C GLU A 111 15.07 7.39 -10.50
N ASN A 112 15.29 7.57 -9.20
CA ASN A 112 15.56 6.46 -8.28
C ASN A 112 14.38 5.49 -8.14
N GLN A 113 13.15 5.99 -8.08
CA GLN A 113 11.96 5.13 -8.01
C GLN A 113 11.71 4.44 -9.35
N PHE A 114 11.97 5.14 -10.46
CA PHE A 114 11.93 4.55 -11.78
C PHE A 114 12.93 3.39 -11.89
N ASN A 115 14.16 3.59 -11.42
CA ASN A 115 15.18 2.54 -11.37
C ASN A 115 14.76 1.35 -10.49
N GLN A 116 14.12 1.58 -9.33
CA GLN A 116 13.57 0.47 -8.53
C GLN A 116 12.57 -0.38 -9.32
N VAL A 117 11.69 0.27 -10.10
CA VAL A 117 10.74 -0.40 -10.98
C VAL A 117 11.44 -1.18 -12.10
N LEU A 118 12.53 -0.65 -12.65
CA LEU A 118 13.32 -1.33 -13.69
C LEU A 118 14.18 -2.49 -13.17
N THR A 119 14.46 -2.55 -11.87
CA THR A 119 15.32 -3.60 -11.32
C THR A 119 14.60 -4.95 -11.23
N ALA A 120 15.35 -6.04 -11.40
CA ALA A 120 14.87 -7.42 -11.30
C ALA A 120 14.42 -7.85 -9.89
N ASN A 121 14.19 -6.91 -8.97
CA ASN A 121 13.90 -7.18 -7.57
C ASN A 121 12.45 -6.85 -7.17
N LEU A 122 11.57 -6.47 -8.10
CA LEU A 122 10.14 -6.36 -7.79
C LEU A 122 9.61 -7.71 -7.23
N PRO A 123 8.61 -7.69 -6.34
CA PRO A 123 7.95 -8.92 -5.90
C PRO A 123 7.31 -9.66 -7.10
N ASP A 124 6.92 -10.93 -6.91
CA ASP A 124 6.25 -11.70 -7.96
C ASP A 124 4.84 -11.13 -8.24
N LEU A 125 4.80 -10.16 -9.15
CA LEU A 125 3.59 -9.47 -9.56
C LEU A 125 2.81 -10.32 -10.57
N GLN A 126 1.54 -10.57 -10.25
CA GLN A 126 0.58 -11.14 -11.19
C GLN A 126 0.04 -10.10 -12.17
N ARG A 127 0.04 -8.82 -11.77
CA ARG A 127 -0.42 -7.69 -12.57
C ARG A 127 0.52 -6.52 -12.40
N PHE A 128 0.96 -5.97 -13.52
CA PHE A 128 1.80 -4.78 -13.53
C PHE A 128 1.34 -3.82 -14.63
N SER A 129 1.15 -2.56 -14.27
CA SER A 129 0.72 -1.50 -15.18
C SER A 129 1.55 -0.26 -14.92
N ILE A 130 2.05 0.34 -16.00
CA ILE A 130 2.70 1.65 -15.93
C ILE A 130 2.00 2.59 -16.91
N ASP A 131 1.59 3.75 -16.41
CA ASP A 131 0.99 4.81 -17.18
C ASP A 131 2.03 5.92 -17.46
N ASN A 132 1.84 6.68 -18.54
CA ASN A 132 2.63 7.88 -18.90
C ASN A 132 4.16 7.69 -18.95
N VAL A 133 4.64 6.55 -19.45
CA VAL A 133 6.07 6.28 -19.59
C VAL A 133 6.75 7.34 -20.48
N PRO A 134 7.74 8.09 -19.99
CA PRO A 134 8.46 9.07 -20.80
C PRO A 134 9.20 8.36 -21.95
N ASN A 135 9.21 9.00 -23.14
CA ASN A 135 9.80 8.42 -24.35
C ASN A 135 11.26 7.96 -24.20
N TYR A 136 12.03 8.64 -23.36
CA TYR A 136 13.44 8.29 -23.09
C TYR A 136 13.57 6.93 -22.38
N TYR A 137 12.68 6.65 -21.42
CA TYR A 137 12.69 5.42 -20.63
C TYR A 137 11.97 4.23 -21.26
N GLY A 138 11.17 4.47 -22.32
CA GLY A 138 10.31 3.45 -22.91
C GLY A 138 11.06 2.19 -23.40
N LYS A 139 12.29 2.34 -23.92
CA LYS A 139 13.09 1.19 -24.37
C LYS A 139 13.59 0.33 -23.22
N GLU A 140 14.10 0.96 -22.16
CA GLU A 140 14.63 0.27 -20.97
C GLU A 140 13.52 -0.49 -20.26
N LEU A 141 12.34 0.12 -20.15
CA LEU A 141 11.17 -0.53 -19.57
C LEU A 141 10.72 -1.75 -20.38
N LEU A 142 10.66 -1.62 -21.71
CA LEU A 142 10.30 -2.73 -22.58
C LEU A 142 11.29 -3.89 -22.47
N ILE A 143 12.59 -3.61 -22.42
CA ILE A 143 13.63 -4.61 -22.21
C ILE A 143 13.42 -5.30 -20.85
N THR A 144 13.26 -4.55 -19.75
CA THR A 144 13.01 -5.13 -18.43
C THR A 144 11.77 -6.01 -18.40
N ILE A 145 10.67 -5.57 -19.02
CA ILE A 145 9.42 -6.35 -19.04
C ILE A 145 9.57 -7.61 -19.90
N LEU A 146 10.12 -7.49 -21.11
CA LEU A 146 10.17 -8.57 -22.10
C LEU A 146 11.28 -9.59 -21.84
N ASP A 147 12.42 -9.16 -21.30
CA ASP A 147 13.55 -10.05 -20.99
C ASP A 147 13.43 -10.70 -19.61
N SER A 148 12.46 -10.27 -18.79
CA SER A 148 12.19 -10.95 -17.52
C SER A 148 11.29 -12.17 -17.74
N GLU A 149 11.71 -13.33 -17.26
CA GLU A 149 10.86 -14.52 -17.13
C GLU A 149 9.63 -14.30 -16.21
N ARG A 150 9.52 -13.11 -15.61
CA ARG A 150 8.51 -12.72 -14.63
C ARG A 150 7.18 -12.32 -15.24
N PHE A 151 7.17 -11.81 -16.47
CA PHE A 151 5.95 -11.49 -17.18
C PHE A 151 5.76 -12.55 -18.26
N PRO A 152 4.95 -13.59 -18.03
CA PRO A 152 4.73 -14.62 -19.04
C PRO A 152 4.26 -13.94 -20.34
N SER A 153 4.93 -14.29 -21.44
CA SER A 153 4.57 -13.83 -22.78
C SER A 153 3.08 -14.05 -23.02
N LEU A 154 2.37 -12.97 -23.39
CA LEU A 154 0.95 -12.99 -23.76
C LEU A 154 0.67 -13.95 -24.92
#